data_AF-A0A3D8SNW5-F1
#
_entry.id   AF-A0A3D8SNW5-F1
#
_cell.length_a   1.000
_cell.length_b   1.000
_cell.length_c   1.000
_cell.angle_alpha   90.00
_cell.angle_beta   90.00
_cell.angle_gamma   90.00
#
_symmetry.space_group_name_H-M   'P 1'
#
loop_
_entity.id
_entity.type
_entity.pdbx_description
1 polymer ?
#
loop_
_entity_poly.entity_id
_entity_poly.type
_entity_poly.pdbx_seq_one_letter_code
_entity_poly.pdbx_strand_id
1 'polypeptide(L)'
;MTRARRTATQSPLSTPNRPVEASLRETIRDLIARCRLAYDSLPPTTHYYKYGTTPKDSTGRALLDQAYLMLLNLQNQFLVDRVANARGFPNDQRLFDTAMEMLQLSNMYWIRRDELAGFIIILTGSSAVICVELLDQAKGQSALHFSRSDAIQKLTVFVHFLEWIRPTDGNYALTQKLKTVVKSVIDHILDSPQRQQLGQRETENGRDGLLR
;
A
#
# COMPACT_ATOMS: atom_id res chain seq x y z
N MET A 1 -52.25 36.55 27.96
CA MET A 1 -51.91 37.48 26.86
C MET A 1 -50.40 37.69 26.95
N THR A 2 -49.50 37.33 26.03
CA THR A 2 -49.53 37.31 24.57
C THR A 2 -48.41 36.39 24.04
N ARG A 3 -48.62 35.85 22.84
CA ARG A 3 -47.87 34.82 22.09
C ARG A 3 -46.83 35.46 21.15
N ALA A 4 -45.62 34.90 21.02
CA ALA A 4 -44.82 34.85 19.77
C ALA A 4 -43.51 34.05 20.03
N ARG A 5 -43.27 32.83 19.51
CA ARG A 5 -42.95 32.36 18.14
C ARG A 5 -41.44 32.40 17.81
N ARG A 6 -40.90 31.17 17.68
CA ARG A 6 -39.64 30.68 17.09
C ARG A 6 -38.87 31.62 16.16
N THR A 7 -37.54 31.55 16.26
CA THR A 7 -36.65 31.37 15.09
C THR A 7 -35.50 30.44 15.47
N ALA A 8 -35.49 29.27 14.84
CA ALA A 8 -34.36 28.35 14.80
C ALA A 8 -33.29 28.96 13.89
N THR A 9 -32.09 29.15 14.40
CA THR A 9 -30.92 29.51 13.59
C THR A 9 -30.45 28.24 12.88
N GLN A 10 -30.93 28.03 11.66
CA GLN A 10 -30.34 27.07 10.73
C GLN A 10 -28.93 27.54 10.37
N SER A 11 -27.92 26.75 10.74
CA SER A 11 -26.57 26.86 10.20
C SER A 11 -26.59 26.57 8.69
N PRO A 12 -25.89 27.34 7.85
CA PRO A 12 -25.85 27.07 6.42
C PRO A 12 -25.13 25.75 6.16
N LEU A 13 -25.85 24.83 5.54
CA LEU A 13 -25.33 23.63 4.93
C LEU A 13 -24.28 24.02 3.88
N SER A 14 -23.00 23.78 4.19
CA SER A 14 -21.89 23.94 3.25
C SER A 14 -22.17 23.14 1.98
N THR A 15 -22.49 23.82 0.89
CA THR A 15 -22.56 23.23 -0.44
C THR A 15 -21.17 22.66 -0.79
N PRO A 16 -21.06 21.38 -1.19
CA PRO A 16 -19.78 20.77 -1.49
C PRO A 16 -19.19 21.40 -2.75
N ASN A 17 -17.87 21.60 -2.72
CA ASN A 17 -17.03 22.28 -3.71
C ASN A 17 -16.85 21.44 -5.00
N ARG A 18 -17.96 20.95 -5.56
CA ARG A 18 -18.04 20.00 -6.69
C ARG A 18 -17.23 20.39 -7.94
N PRO A 19 -17.15 21.68 -8.39
CA PRO A 19 -16.39 22.00 -9.60
C PRO A 19 -14.87 21.90 -9.39
N VAL A 20 -14.37 22.22 -8.18
CA VAL A 20 -12.94 22.15 -7.85
C VAL A 20 -12.51 20.69 -7.68
N GLU A 21 -13.35 19.87 -7.05
CA GLU A 21 -13.08 18.44 -6.88
C GLU A 21 -13.07 17.67 -8.21
N ALA A 22 -13.92 18.06 -9.16
CA ALA A 22 -13.94 17.50 -10.50
C ALA A 22 -12.65 17.84 -11.27
N SER A 23 -12.23 19.10 -11.24
CA SER A 23 -10.98 19.56 -11.86
C SER A 23 -9.74 18.90 -11.24
N LEU A 24 -9.73 18.73 -9.91
CA LEU A 24 -8.65 18.05 -9.20
C LEU A 24 -8.57 16.56 -9.58
N ARG A 25 -9.72 15.88 -9.68
CA ARG A 25 -9.79 14.47 -10.10
C ARG A 25 -9.23 14.28 -11.51
N GLU A 26 -9.56 15.19 -12.41
CA GLU A 26 -9.06 15.17 -13.79
C GLU A 26 -7.55 15.40 -13.84
N THR A 27 -7.04 16.35 -13.04
CA THR A 27 -5.61 16.61 -12.90
C THR A 27 -4.84 15.40 -12.36
N ILE A 28 -5.38 14.72 -11.34
CA ILE A 28 -4.78 13.50 -10.77
C ILE A 28 -4.74 12.39 -11.82
N ARG A 29 -5.84 12.19 -12.56
CA ARG A 29 -5.91 11.18 -13.61
C ARG A 29 -4.93 11.46 -14.74
N ASP A 30 -4.84 12.71 -15.18
CA ASP A 30 -3.86 13.16 -16.18
C ASP A 30 -2.43 12.93 -15.69
N LEU A 31 -2.14 13.25 -14.44
CA LEU A 31 -0.81 13.04 -13.87
C LEU A 31 -0.43 11.54 -13.84
N ILE A 32 -1.35 10.66 -13.44
CA ILE A 32 -1.15 9.20 -13.49
C ILE A 32 -0.87 8.74 -14.93
N ALA A 33 -1.66 9.23 -15.89
CA ALA A 33 -1.48 8.89 -17.30
C ALA A 33 -0.10 9.34 -17.81
N ARG A 34 0.32 10.56 -17.46
CA ARG A 34 1.64 11.07 -17.84
C ARG A 34 2.79 10.30 -17.19
N CYS A 35 2.67 9.88 -15.93
CA CYS A 35 3.69 9.03 -15.30
C CYS A 35 3.87 7.70 -16.05
N ARG A 36 2.76 7.07 -16.47
CA ARG A 36 2.80 5.83 -17.25
C ARG A 36 3.40 6.04 -18.64
N LEU A 37 2.91 7.06 -19.35
CA LEU A 37 3.42 7.42 -20.68
C LEU A 37 4.92 7.73 -20.66
N ALA A 38 5.42 8.38 -19.61
CA ALA A 38 6.84 8.67 -19.48
C ALA A 38 7.68 7.38 -19.43
N TYR A 39 7.23 6.37 -18.68
CA TYR A 39 7.92 5.07 -18.63
C TYR A 39 7.75 4.29 -19.94
N ASP A 40 6.55 4.24 -20.50
CA ASP A 40 6.24 3.51 -21.74
C ASP A 40 6.97 4.10 -22.96
N SER A 41 7.32 5.40 -22.92
CA SER A 41 8.09 6.08 -23.96
C SER A 41 9.58 5.70 -23.98
N LEU A 42 10.08 5.04 -22.93
CA LEU A 42 11.47 4.62 -22.86
C LEU A 42 11.75 3.48 -23.87
N PRO A 43 13.03 3.26 -24.25
CA PRO A 43 13.36 2.13 -25.09
C PRO A 43 12.88 0.80 -24.49
N PRO A 44 12.41 -0.16 -25.30
CA PRO A 44 11.99 -1.47 -24.79
C PRO A 44 13.06 -2.16 -23.99
N THR A 45 14.36 -1.93 -24.25
CA THR A 45 15.49 -2.50 -23.52
C THR A 45 15.57 -2.07 -22.05
N THR A 46 15.02 -0.91 -21.68
CA THR A 46 15.07 -0.36 -20.31
C THR A 46 13.89 -0.78 -19.45
N HIS A 47 12.86 -1.38 -20.05
CA HIS A 47 11.70 -1.87 -19.33
C HIS A 47 12.07 -3.10 -18.48
N TYR A 48 11.55 -3.17 -17.26
CA TYR A 48 11.73 -4.33 -16.37
C TYR A 48 10.89 -5.54 -16.80
N TYR A 49 9.65 -5.30 -17.21
CA TYR A 49 8.74 -6.35 -17.65
C TYR A 49 8.88 -6.65 -19.13
N LYS A 50 8.75 -7.92 -19.50
CA LYS A 50 8.72 -8.37 -20.91
C LYS A 50 7.33 -8.18 -21.49
N TYR A 51 6.33 -8.71 -20.78
CA TYR A 51 4.91 -8.61 -21.08
C TYR A 51 4.13 -8.68 -19.76
N GLY A 52 3.13 -7.81 -19.60
CA GLY A 52 2.30 -7.78 -18.38
C GLY A 52 3.16 -7.69 -17.12
N THR A 53 3.02 -8.68 -16.24
CA THR A 53 3.72 -8.77 -14.95
C THR A 53 4.91 -9.73 -14.95
N THR A 54 5.31 -10.27 -16.12
CA THR A 54 6.44 -11.20 -16.22
C THR A 54 7.77 -10.44 -16.35
N PRO A 55 8.68 -10.53 -15.36
CA PRO A 55 9.98 -9.88 -15.43
C PRO A 55 10.78 -10.40 -16.62
N LYS A 56 11.69 -9.59 -17.15
CA LYS A 56 12.65 -10.07 -18.15
C LYS A 56 13.70 -10.98 -17.52
N ASP A 57 14.25 -11.86 -18.33
CA ASP A 57 15.40 -12.73 -18.00
C ASP A 57 16.73 -11.95 -17.94
N SER A 58 16.68 -10.63 -17.69
CA SER A 58 17.86 -9.79 -17.52
C SER A 58 18.64 -10.22 -16.29
N THR A 59 19.96 -10.10 -16.34
CA THR A 59 20.83 -10.41 -15.19
C THR A 59 21.83 -9.29 -14.92
N GLY A 60 22.46 -9.35 -13.75
CA GLY A 60 23.51 -8.42 -13.36
C GLY A 60 23.06 -6.95 -13.41
N ARG A 61 23.87 -6.10 -14.02
CA ARG A 61 23.64 -4.65 -14.05
C ARG A 61 22.40 -4.24 -14.86
N ALA A 62 22.10 -4.93 -15.96
CA ALA A 62 20.92 -4.62 -16.76
C ALA A 62 19.62 -4.85 -15.99
N LEU A 63 19.53 -5.93 -15.21
CA LEU A 63 18.39 -6.19 -14.33
C LEU A 63 18.21 -5.07 -13.30
N LEU A 64 19.32 -4.63 -12.70
CA LEU A 64 19.32 -3.58 -11.70
C LEU A 64 18.86 -2.26 -12.34
N ASP A 65 19.47 -1.82 -13.42
CA ASP A 65 19.10 -0.55 -14.05
C ASP A 65 17.62 -0.55 -14.52
N GLN A 66 17.10 -1.69 -15.02
CA GLN A 66 15.68 -1.86 -15.33
C GLN A 66 14.79 -1.80 -14.08
N ALA A 67 15.15 -2.49 -12.99
CA ALA A 67 14.40 -2.50 -11.74
C ALA A 67 14.37 -1.10 -11.10
N TYR A 68 15.47 -0.36 -11.19
CA TYR A 68 15.58 1.00 -10.69
C TYR A 68 14.63 1.95 -11.44
N LEU A 69 14.59 1.89 -12.77
CA LEU A 69 13.66 2.68 -13.58
C LEU A 69 12.20 2.33 -13.29
N MET A 70 11.91 1.04 -13.09
CA MET A 70 10.57 0.61 -12.68
C MET A 70 10.22 1.13 -11.29
N LEU A 71 11.16 1.11 -10.34
CA LEU A 71 10.96 1.65 -9.00
C LEU A 71 10.68 3.15 -9.02
N LEU A 72 11.36 3.92 -9.88
CA LEU A 72 11.07 5.34 -10.11
C LEU A 72 9.66 5.57 -10.65
N ASN A 73 9.23 4.76 -11.62
CA ASN A 73 7.88 4.83 -12.16
C ASN A 73 6.82 4.52 -11.09
N LEU A 74 7.01 3.45 -10.32
CA LEU A 74 6.11 3.06 -9.24
C LEU A 74 6.07 4.08 -8.11
N GLN A 75 7.22 4.69 -7.77
CA GLN A 75 7.28 5.78 -6.81
C GLN A 75 6.36 6.95 -7.24
N ASN A 76 6.44 7.35 -8.50
CA ASN A 76 5.60 8.44 -9.01
C ASN A 76 4.11 8.07 -8.90
N GLN A 77 3.76 6.84 -9.30
CA GLN A 77 2.38 6.34 -9.17
C GLN A 77 1.92 6.31 -7.71
N PHE A 78 2.75 5.79 -6.80
CA PHE A 78 2.46 5.71 -5.37
C PHE A 78 2.19 7.08 -4.74
N LEU A 79 3.01 8.08 -5.07
CA LEU A 79 2.85 9.44 -4.54
C LEU A 79 1.53 10.06 -5.01
N VAL A 80 1.18 9.89 -6.28
CA VAL A 80 -0.07 10.40 -6.83
C VAL A 80 -1.28 9.67 -6.23
N ASP A 81 -1.19 8.35 -6.09
CA ASP A 81 -2.21 7.52 -5.46
C ASP A 81 -2.42 7.86 -3.99
N ARG A 82 -1.36 8.18 -3.27
CA ARG A 82 -1.44 8.62 -1.88
C ARG A 82 -2.12 9.98 -1.77
N VAL A 83 -1.83 10.92 -2.67
CA VAL A 83 -2.54 12.20 -2.76
C VAL A 83 -4.01 11.99 -3.10
N ALA A 84 -4.32 11.09 -4.04
CA ALA A 84 -5.70 10.77 -4.41
C ALA A 84 -6.48 10.19 -3.23
N ASN A 85 -5.90 9.23 -2.51
CA ASN A 85 -6.51 8.61 -1.34
C ASN A 85 -6.72 9.62 -0.19
N ALA A 86 -5.73 10.49 0.06
CA ALA A 86 -5.85 11.56 1.07
C ALA A 86 -6.96 12.58 0.76
N ARG A 87 -7.39 12.67 -0.50
CA ARG A 87 -8.52 13.52 -0.95
C ARG A 87 -9.85 12.76 -1.03
N GLY A 88 -9.89 11.49 -0.61
CA GLY A 88 -11.10 10.67 -0.61
C GLY A 88 -11.48 10.11 -1.98
N PHE A 89 -10.55 10.08 -2.94
CA PHE A 89 -10.81 9.40 -4.22
C PHE A 89 -10.59 7.90 -4.05
N PRO A 90 -11.53 7.06 -4.53
CA PRO A 90 -11.40 5.60 -4.45
C PRO A 90 -10.18 5.17 -5.25
N ASN A 91 -9.41 4.22 -4.70
CA ASN A 91 -8.19 3.74 -5.31
C ASN A 91 -8.12 2.21 -5.42
N ASP A 92 -9.27 1.53 -5.49
CA ASP A 92 -9.50 0.12 -5.91
C ASP A 92 -8.26 -0.80 -5.78
N GLN A 93 -7.69 -0.91 -4.58
CA GLN A 93 -6.47 -1.69 -4.28
C GLN A 93 -5.14 -1.22 -4.92
N ARG A 94 -5.15 -0.31 -5.90
CA ARG A 94 -3.96 0.15 -6.64
C ARG A 94 -2.83 0.71 -5.77
N LEU A 95 -3.15 1.47 -4.70
CA LEU A 95 -2.13 1.98 -3.77
C LEU A 95 -1.36 0.84 -3.09
N PHE A 96 -2.10 -0.20 -2.68
CA PHE A 96 -1.54 -1.37 -2.03
C PHE A 96 -0.72 -2.22 -3.00
N ASP A 97 -1.24 -2.47 -4.20
CA ASP A 97 -0.53 -3.24 -5.22
C ASP A 97 0.78 -2.55 -5.63
N THR A 98 0.73 -1.23 -5.82
CA THR A 98 1.92 -0.41 -6.09
C THR A 98 2.92 -0.50 -4.93
N ALA A 99 2.44 -0.41 -3.69
CA ALA A 99 3.30 -0.54 -2.52
C ALA A 99 3.98 -1.92 -2.44
N MET A 100 3.26 -2.99 -2.77
CA MET A 100 3.76 -4.36 -2.76
C MET A 100 4.83 -4.57 -3.83
N GLU A 101 4.59 -4.07 -5.03
CA GLU A 101 5.54 -4.13 -6.15
C GLU A 101 6.82 -3.33 -5.85
N MET A 102 6.69 -2.14 -5.28
CA MET A 102 7.83 -1.35 -4.82
C MET A 102 8.66 -2.11 -3.78
N LEU A 103 8.01 -2.76 -2.83
CA LEU A 103 8.69 -3.54 -1.79
C LEU A 103 9.45 -4.74 -2.40
N GLN A 104 8.82 -5.42 -3.36
CA GLN A 104 9.44 -6.53 -4.09
C GLN A 104 10.71 -6.09 -4.85
N LEU A 105 10.63 -5.02 -5.63
CA LEU A 105 11.77 -4.51 -6.39
C LEU A 105 12.88 -4.02 -5.46
N SER A 106 12.52 -3.37 -4.36
CA SER A 106 13.49 -2.90 -3.36
C SER A 106 14.23 -4.05 -2.68
N ASN A 107 13.51 -5.11 -2.35
CA ASN A 107 14.10 -6.33 -1.79
C ASN A 107 15.04 -7.01 -2.79
N MET A 108 14.69 -7.01 -4.09
CA MET A 108 15.59 -7.51 -5.14
C MET A 108 16.86 -6.67 -5.26
N TYR A 109 16.75 -5.35 -5.11
CA TYR A 109 17.85 -4.40 -5.23
C TYR A 109 18.81 -4.38 -4.02
N TRP A 110 18.63 -5.28 -3.03
CA TRP A 110 19.43 -5.34 -1.81
C TRP A 110 20.94 -5.32 -2.04
N ILE A 111 21.41 -5.94 -3.13
CA ILE A 111 22.84 -5.98 -3.49
C ILE A 111 23.43 -4.60 -3.82
N ARG A 112 22.61 -3.62 -4.26
CA ARG A 112 22.96 -2.22 -4.53
C ARG A 112 22.24 -1.26 -3.58
N ARG A 113 22.03 -1.68 -2.33
CA ARG A 113 21.30 -0.92 -1.30
C ARG A 113 21.80 0.51 -1.06
N ASP A 114 23.09 0.81 -1.29
CA ASP A 114 23.63 2.18 -1.20
C ASP A 114 22.88 3.16 -2.12
N GLU A 115 22.42 2.69 -3.28
CA GLU A 115 21.68 3.51 -4.24
C GLU A 115 20.21 3.71 -3.85
N LEU A 116 19.67 2.84 -2.99
CA LEU A 116 18.31 2.97 -2.46
C LEU A 116 18.22 3.94 -1.27
N ALA A 117 19.33 4.47 -0.77
CA ALA A 117 19.33 5.42 0.34
C ALA A 117 18.43 6.64 0.07
N GLY A 118 18.36 7.11 -1.19
CA GLY A 118 17.48 8.21 -1.60
C GLY A 118 15.98 7.87 -1.60
N PHE A 119 15.62 6.58 -1.66
CA PHE A 119 14.23 6.11 -1.75
C PHE A 119 13.63 5.76 -0.38
N ILE A 120 14.44 5.83 0.69
CA ILE A 120 14.15 5.30 2.01
C ILE A 120 12.83 5.82 2.61
N ILE A 121 12.50 7.10 2.39
CA ILE A 121 11.27 7.74 2.88
C ILE A 121 10.04 7.11 2.21
N ILE A 122 10.18 6.76 0.95
CA ILE A 122 9.08 6.31 0.11
C ILE A 122 8.87 4.81 0.32
N LEU A 123 9.95 4.03 0.45
CA LEU A 123 9.90 2.64 0.90
C LEU A 123 9.34 2.50 2.32
N THR A 124 9.63 3.49 3.17
CA THR A 124 8.99 3.62 4.49
C THR A 124 7.49 3.88 4.36
N GLY A 125 7.09 4.74 3.42
CA GLY A 125 5.69 5.00 3.13
C GLY A 125 4.93 3.80 2.57
N SER A 126 5.52 3.06 1.63
CA SER A 126 4.88 1.89 1.01
C SER A 126 4.72 0.74 1.99
N SER A 127 5.75 0.43 2.78
CA SER A 127 5.67 -0.59 3.85
C SER A 127 4.63 -0.24 4.91
N ALA A 128 4.49 1.04 5.28
CA ALA A 128 3.44 1.47 6.21
C ALA A 128 2.03 1.21 5.66
N VAL A 129 1.80 1.45 4.36
CA VAL A 129 0.51 1.12 3.70
C VAL A 129 0.22 -0.37 3.80
N ILE A 130 1.22 -1.22 3.50
CA ILE A 130 1.06 -2.68 3.59
C ILE A 130 0.75 -3.12 5.02
N CYS A 131 1.44 -2.55 6.02
CA CYS A 131 1.19 -2.85 7.42
C CYS A 131 -0.22 -2.49 7.88
N VAL A 132 -0.73 -1.31 7.52
CA VAL A 132 -2.11 -0.89 7.84
C VAL A 132 -3.11 -1.87 7.24
N GLU A 133 -2.92 -2.20 5.98
CA GLU A 133 -3.82 -3.09 5.26
C GLU A 133 -3.83 -4.52 5.81
N LEU A 134 -2.66 -5.03 6.20
CA LEU A 134 -2.53 -6.29 6.89
C LEU A 134 -3.25 -6.31 8.25
N LEU A 135 -3.16 -5.23 9.02
CA LEU A 135 -3.88 -5.10 10.29
C LEU A 135 -5.40 -5.07 10.07
N ASP A 136 -5.88 -4.37 9.05
CA ASP A 136 -7.30 -4.30 8.74
C ASP A 136 -7.83 -5.65 8.22
N GLN A 137 -7.01 -6.39 7.45
CA GLN A 137 -7.32 -7.77 7.08
C GLN A 137 -7.37 -8.71 8.29
N ALA A 138 -6.44 -8.57 9.26
CA ALA A 138 -6.45 -9.37 10.48
C ALA A 138 -7.72 -9.13 11.33
N LYS A 139 -8.26 -7.91 11.31
CA LYS A 139 -9.51 -7.53 11.97
C LYS A 139 -10.78 -7.91 11.18
N GLY A 140 -10.64 -8.43 9.95
CA GLY A 140 -11.77 -8.72 9.06
C GLY A 140 -12.44 -7.47 8.48
N GLN A 141 -11.74 -6.34 8.48
CA GLN A 141 -12.23 -5.03 8.01
C GLN A 141 -11.78 -4.71 6.58
N SER A 142 -10.80 -5.45 6.06
CA SER A 142 -10.34 -5.31 4.67
C SER A 142 -11.12 -6.21 3.72
N ALA A 143 -11.52 -5.64 2.59
CA ALA A 143 -12.06 -6.35 1.43
C ALA A 143 -10.96 -6.70 0.39
N LEU A 144 -9.69 -6.42 0.67
CA LEU A 144 -8.61 -6.64 -0.30
C LEU A 144 -8.27 -8.13 -0.44
N HIS A 145 -8.21 -8.57 -1.68
CA HIS A 145 -7.81 -9.92 -2.03
C HIS A 145 -6.30 -9.97 -2.27
N PHE A 146 -5.53 -10.22 -1.21
CA PHE A 146 -4.09 -10.44 -1.31
C PHE A 146 -3.61 -11.58 -0.41
N SER A 147 -2.48 -12.18 -0.80
CA SER A 147 -1.83 -13.23 -0.02
C SER A 147 -1.14 -12.63 1.20
N ARG A 148 -1.70 -12.91 2.38
CA ARG A 148 -1.12 -12.48 3.67
C ARG A 148 0.31 -12.98 3.86
N SER A 149 0.58 -14.24 3.47
CA SER A 149 1.92 -14.83 3.60
C SER A 149 2.93 -14.13 2.70
N ASP A 150 2.55 -13.76 1.48
CA ASP A 150 3.42 -13.04 0.55
C ASP A 150 3.76 -11.63 1.08
N ALA A 151 2.77 -10.91 1.62
CA ALA A 151 2.98 -9.62 2.25
C ALA A 151 3.91 -9.71 3.47
N ILE A 152 3.71 -10.70 4.35
CA ILE A 152 4.59 -10.95 5.50
C ILE A 152 6.01 -11.26 5.03
N GLN A 153 6.18 -12.14 4.04
CA GLN A 153 7.50 -12.52 3.54
C GLN A 153 8.27 -11.32 2.98
N LYS A 154 7.60 -10.49 2.16
CA LYS A 154 8.19 -9.27 1.60
C LYS A 154 8.55 -8.26 2.70
N LEU A 155 7.71 -8.11 3.73
CA LEU A 155 8.02 -7.25 4.88
C LEU A 155 9.18 -7.79 5.73
N THR A 156 9.31 -9.09 5.92
CA THR A 156 10.42 -9.70 6.65
C THR A 156 11.76 -9.43 5.96
N VAL A 157 11.84 -9.59 4.63
CA VAL A 157 13.05 -9.24 3.87
C VAL A 157 13.34 -7.75 3.99
N PHE A 158 12.30 -6.92 3.95
CA PHE A 158 12.46 -5.48 4.11
C PHE A 158 12.90 -5.06 5.53
N VAL A 159 12.52 -5.79 6.57
CA VAL A 159 13.04 -5.56 7.92
C VAL A 159 14.55 -5.77 7.96
N HIS A 160 15.06 -6.83 7.33
CA HIS A 160 16.50 -7.00 7.16
C HIS A 160 17.10 -5.87 6.33
N PHE A 161 16.35 -5.34 5.37
CA PHE A 161 16.75 -4.13 4.65
C PHE A 161 17.02 -2.96 5.60
N LEU A 162 16.08 -2.72 6.51
CA LEU A 162 16.15 -1.63 7.47
C LEU A 162 17.28 -1.79 8.51
N GLU A 163 17.71 -3.02 8.79
CA GLU A 163 18.78 -3.33 9.76
C GLU A 163 20.17 -2.90 9.29
N TRP A 164 20.38 -2.74 7.98
CA TRP A 164 21.69 -2.35 7.45
C TRP A 164 21.98 -0.84 7.55
N ILE A 165 20.94 -0.01 7.65
CA ILE A 165 21.09 1.45 7.66
C ILE A 165 21.85 1.89 8.91
N ARG A 166 22.90 2.69 8.70
CA ARG A 166 23.84 3.07 9.75
C ARG A 166 23.28 4.22 10.59
N PRO A 167 23.67 4.34 11.87
CA PRO A 167 23.28 5.48 12.71
C PRO A 167 23.65 6.85 12.13
N THR A 168 24.66 6.91 11.27
CA THR A 168 25.14 8.12 10.59
C THR A 168 24.25 8.58 9.44
N ASP A 169 23.31 7.73 8.98
CA ASP A 169 22.47 8.04 7.83
C ASP A 169 21.32 8.96 8.23
N GLY A 170 21.03 9.98 7.42
CA GLY A 170 20.09 11.07 7.75
C GLY A 170 18.65 10.66 8.06
N ASN A 171 18.28 9.40 7.79
CA ASN A 171 16.95 8.85 8.05
C ASN A 171 16.94 7.66 9.03
N TYR A 172 18.06 7.39 9.71
CA TYR A 172 18.20 6.25 10.61
C TYR A 172 17.08 6.15 11.66
N ALA A 173 16.73 7.26 12.31
CA ALA A 173 15.69 7.28 13.34
C ALA A 173 14.30 6.90 12.79
N LEU A 174 13.96 7.34 11.57
CA LEU A 174 12.71 6.99 10.90
C LEU A 174 12.68 5.50 10.54
N THR A 175 13.76 5.02 9.95
CA THR A 175 13.96 3.61 9.61
C THR A 175 13.84 2.71 10.82
N GLN A 176 14.47 3.05 11.96
CA GLN A 176 14.39 2.22 13.16
C GLN A 176 12.97 2.18 13.74
N LYS A 177 12.25 3.30 13.74
CA LYS A 177 10.84 3.34 14.15
C LYS A 177 9.99 2.45 13.26
N LEU A 178 10.15 2.56 11.94
CA LEU A 178 9.44 1.72 11.00
C LEU A 178 9.78 0.24 11.19
N LYS A 179 11.05 -0.11 11.38
CA LYS A 179 11.46 -1.50 11.66
C LYS A 179 10.68 -2.08 12.84
N THR A 180 10.58 -1.32 13.93
CA THR A 180 9.82 -1.74 15.12
C THR A 180 8.34 -1.93 14.81
N VAL A 181 7.72 -1.01 14.05
CA VAL A 181 6.32 -1.13 13.63
C VAL A 181 6.10 -2.35 12.75
N VAL A 182 6.93 -2.55 11.72
CA VAL A 182 6.80 -3.68 10.80
C VAL A 182 6.96 -5.01 11.53
N LYS A 183 7.97 -5.15 12.40
CA LYS A 183 8.14 -6.35 13.24
C LYS A 183 6.91 -6.59 14.12
N SER A 184 6.43 -5.57 14.83
CA SER A 184 5.25 -5.69 15.68
C SER A 184 3.99 -6.08 14.91
N VAL A 185 3.82 -5.58 13.68
CA VAL A 185 2.69 -5.95 12.82
C VAL A 185 2.80 -7.40 12.37
N ILE A 186 3.98 -7.84 11.93
CA ILE A 186 4.23 -9.25 11.59
C ILE A 186 3.92 -10.16 12.78
N ASP A 187 4.50 -9.85 13.94
CA ASP A 187 4.30 -10.63 15.18
C ASP A 187 2.82 -10.70 15.53
N HIS A 188 2.12 -9.57 15.54
CA HIS A 188 0.69 -9.51 15.84
C HIS A 188 -0.16 -10.35 14.88
N ILE A 189 0.17 -10.38 13.59
CA ILE A 189 -0.57 -11.15 12.59
C ILE A 189 -0.29 -12.65 12.72
N LEU A 190 0.93 -13.04 13.07
CA LEU A 190 1.31 -14.42 13.32
C LEU A 190 0.71 -14.96 14.62
N ASP A 191 0.67 -14.12 15.67
CA ASP A 191 0.12 -14.46 16.99
C ASP A 191 -1.41 -14.38 17.05
N SER A 192 -2.03 -13.66 16.11
CA SER A 192 -3.49 -13.63 16.01
C SER A 192 -3.99 -15.02 15.64
N PRO A 193 -4.69 -15.73 16.56
CA PRO A 193 -5.25 -17.03 16.22
C PRO A 193 -6.16 -16.81 15.04
N GLN A 194 -5.88 -17.51 13.94
CA GLN A 194 -6.73 -17.54 12.79
C GLN A 194 -8.17 -17.76 13.29
N ARG A 195 -9.04 -16.75 13.22
CA ARG A 195 -10.49 -17.00 13.13
C ARG A 195 -10.75 -17.60 11.75
N GLN A 196 -10.15 -18.77 11.50
CA GLN A 196 -10.62 -19.70 10.50
C GLN A 196 -12.00 -20.14 10.98
N GLN A 197 -13.01 -19.57 10.35
CA GLN A 197 -14.25 -20.24 9.96
C GLN A 197 -14.46 -21.63 10.60
N LEU A 198 -14.93 -21.67 11.84
CA LEU A 198 -15.55 -22.86 12.41
C LEU A 198 -16.71 -22.52 13.37
N GLY A 199 -17.31 -21.33 13.19
CA GLY A 199 -18.65 -21.03 13.70
C GLY A 199 -19.79 -21.55 12.80
N GLN A 200 -19.50 -22.45 11.86
CA GLN A 200 -20.49 -22.99 10.90
C GLN A 200 -20.56 -24.52 10.84
N ARG A 201 -19.90 -25.26 11.76
CA ARG A 201 -20.13 -26.72 11.92
C ARG A 201 -20.85 -27.12 13.21
N GLU A 202 -21.10 -26.21 14.14
CA GLU A 202 -21.72 -26.53 15.44
C GLU A 202 -23.25 -26.33 15.50
N THR A 203 -23.93 -25.91 14.44
CA THR A 203 -25.41 -25.79 14.45
C THR A 203 -26.17 -26.83 13.64
N GLU A 204 -25.50 -27.70 12.87
CA GLU A 204 -26.19 -28.76 12.09
C GLU A 204 -26.04 -30.18 12.67
N ASN A 205 -25.04 -30.47 13.50
CA ASN A 205 -24.86 -31.82 14.07
C ASN A 205 -25.45 -32.00 15.48
N GLY A 206 -26.15 -30.99 16.01
CA GLY A 206 -26.77 -31.02 17.35
C GLY A 206 -28.31 -31.09 17.35
N ARG A 207 -28.96 -31.23 16.18
CA ARG A 207 -30.43 -31.23 16.07
C ARG A 207 -31.07 -32.55 15.59
N ASP A 208 -30.30 -33.52 15.11
CA ASP A 208 -30.84 -34.84 14.70
C ASP A 208 -30.72 -35.93 15.77
N GLY A 209 -30.61 -35.54 17.04
CA GLY A 209 -30.44 -36.46 18.16
C GLY A 209 -31.59 -36.53 19.17
N LEU A 210 -32.64 -35.70 19.09
CA LEU A 210 -33.71 -35.75 20.09
C LEU A 210 -35.05 -35.22 19.55
N LEU A 211 -36.04 -36.12 19.52
CA LEU A 211 -37.50 -35.90 19.45
C LEU A 211 -38.16 -35.88 18.05
N ARG A 212 -38.31 -37.05 17.43
CA ARG A 212 -39.61 -37.72 17.17
C ARG A 212 -39.51 -38.79 16.10
#